data_AF-A0A3N2CUR2-F1
#
_entry.id   AF-A0A3N2CUR2-F1
#
_cell.length_a   1.000
_cell.length_b   1.000
_cell.length_c   1.000
_cell.angle_alpha   90.00
_cell.angle_beta   90.00
_cell.angle_gamma   90.00
#
_symmetry.space_group_name_H-M   'P 1'
#
loop_
_entity.id
_entity.type
_entity.pdbx_description
1 polymer ?
#
loop_
_entity_poly.entity_id
_entity_poly.type
_entity_poly.pdbx_seq_one_letter_code
_entity_poly.pdbx_strand_id
1 'polypeptide(L)'
;MAMASNDDGEQIWAKQERLTLLDALIAATSRRDEVFAVLSRSEDPERAVSELRQLLSIEEIPARAIVDLQLRRFTSGERQKLADMRAELLSELD
;
A
#
# COMPACT_ATOMS: atom_id res chain seq x y z
N MET A 1 37.99 9.87 -3.56
CA MET A 1 37.00 9.48 -2.54
C MET A 1 35.76 10.34 -2.75
N ALA A 2 34.79 9.86 -3.54
CA ALA A 2 33.49 10.48 -3.75
C ALA A 2 32.53 9.44 -4.37
N MET A 3 31.96 8.57 -3.54
CA MET A 3 30.86 7.65 -3.92
C MET A 3 29.71 7.65 -2.89
N ALA A 4 29.72 8.55 -1.90
CA ALA A 4 28.75 8.52 -0.80
C ALA A 4 27.45 9.32 -1.06
N SER A 5 27.25 9.92 -2.25
CA SER A 5 26.11 10.84 -2.48
C SER A 5 24.96 10.27 -3.31
N ASN A 6 25.10 9.05 -3.87
CA ASN A 6 24.04 8.43 -4.67
C ASN A 6 23.17 7.44 -3.88
N ASP A 7 23.73 6.84 -2.82
CA ASP A 7 23.07 5.80 -2.00
C ASP A 7 21.97 6.41 -1.12
N ASP A 8 22.22 7.55 -0.48
CA ASP A 8 21.26 8.19 0.43
C ASP A 8 19.95 8.61 -0.27
N GLY A 9 20.03 9.11 -1.51
CA GLY A 9 18.85 9.54 -2.27
C GLY A 9 17.99 8.36 -2.75
N GLU A 10 18.62 7.28 -3.20
CA GLU A 10 17.93 6.05 -3.61
C GLU A 10 17.24 5.38 -2.42
N GLN A 11 17.88 5.39 -1.25
CA GLN A 11 17.32 4.86 0.00
C GLN A 11 16.09 5.65 0.48
N ILE A 12 16.13 6.99 0.40
CA ILE A 12 14.97 7.83 0.75
C ILE A 12 13.80 7.55 -0.19
N TRP A 13 14.06 7.44 -1.50
CA TRP A 13 13.02 7.12 -2.49
C TRP A 13 12.37 5.76 -2.21
N ALA A 14 13.19 4.72 -1.99
CA ALA A 14 12.70 3.38 -1.68
C ALA A 14 11.83 3.34 -0.42
N LYS A 15 12.19 4.12 0.61
CA LYS A 15 11.38 4.26 1.83
C LYS A 15 10.04 4.98 1.56
N GLN A 16 10.04 6.03 0.74
CA GLN A 16 8.81 6.74 0.35
C GLN A 16 7.84 5.86 -0.45
N GLU A 17 8.36 5.04 -1.37
CA GLU A 17 7.53 4.07 -2.11
C GLU A 17 6.92 3.02 -1.18
N ARG A 18 7.72 2.50 -0.24
CA ARG A 18 7.24 1.55 0.77
C ARG A 18 6.19 2.17 1.68
N LEU A 19 6.36 3.43 2.06
CA LEU A 19 5.37 4.17 2.84
C LEU A 19 4.06 4.32 2.08
N THR A 20 4.13 4.72 0.81
CA THR A 20 2.97 4.86 -0.09
C THR A 20 2.20 3.54 -0.23
N LEU A 21 2.93 2.42 -0.36
CA LEU A 21 2.32 1.10 -0.40
C LEU A 21 1.62 0.76 0.93
N LEU A 22 2.28 0.98 2.08
CA LEU A 22 1.68 0.73 3.39
C LEU A 22 0.42 1.57 3.62
N ASP A 23 0.43 2.84 3.21
CA ASP A 23 -0.73 3.73 3.28
C ASP A 23 -1.93 3.16 2.50
N ALA A 24 -1.72 2.72 1.27
CA ALA A 24 -2.76 2.10 0.45
C ALA A 24 -3.31 0.81 1.08
N LEU A 25 -2.44 -0.04 1.63
CA LEU A 25 -2.83 -1.29 2.29
C LEU A 25 -3.66 -1.03 3.56
N ILE A 26 -3.27 -0.03 4.36
CA ILE A 26 -4.03 0.38 5.55
C ILE A 26 -5.39 0.95 5.16
N ALA A 27 -5.46 1.80 4.14
CA ALA A 27 -6.71 2.34 3.63
C ALA A 27 -7.65 1.23 3.14
N ALA A 28 -7.12 0.29 2.36
CA ALA A 28 -7.90 -0.82 1.83
C ALA A 28 -8.46 -1.73 2.93
N THR A 29 -7.63 -2.06 3.93
CA THR A 29 -8.04 -2.92 5.05
C THR A 29 -8.97 -2.21 6.05
N SER A 30 -8.99 -0.87 6.06
CA SER A 30 -9.93 -0.06 6.83
C SER A 30 -11.30 0.06 6.14
N ARG A 31 -11.33 0.13 4.81
CA ARG A 31 -12.54 0.20 3.97
C ARG A 31 -12.92 -1.16 3.39
N ARG A 32 -12.89 -2.19 4.23
CA ARG A 32 -13.03 -3.61 3.82
C ARG A 32 -14.25 -3.86 2.92
N ASP A 33 -15.42 -3.38 3.33
CA ASP A 33 -16.67 -3.68 2.63
C ASP A 33 -16.70 -3.03 1.24
N GLU A 34 -16.20 -1.80 1.12
CA GLU A 34 -16.11 -1.09 -0.16
C GLU A 34 -15.10 -1.75 -1.10
N VAL A 35 -13.92 -2.12 -0.58
CA VAL A 35 -12.90 -2.84 -1.37
C VAL A 35 -13.41 -4.20 -1.82
N PHE A 36 -14.05 -4.96 -0.93
CA PHE A 36 -14.61 -6.26 -1.30
C PHE A 36 -15.76 -6.13 -2.31
N ALA A 37 -16.57 -5.08 -2.22
CA ALA A 37 -17.60 -4.77 -3.21
C ALA A 37 -17.00 -4.47 -4.60
N VAL A 38 -15.89 -3.71 -4.67
CA VAL A 38 -15.15 -3.49 -5.92
C VAL A 38 -14.62 -4.82 -6.47
N LEU A 39 -13.91 -5.60 -5.66
CA LEU A 39 -13.28 -6.85 -6.09
C LEU A 39 -14.31 -7.88 -6.58
N SER A 40 -15.45 -8.00 -5.90
CA SER A 40 -16.48 -8.99 -6.23
C SER A 40 -17.32 -8.63 -7.46
N ARG A 41 -17.51 -7.34 -7.76
CA ARG A 41 -18.27 -6.90 -8.95
C ARG A 41 -17.42 -6.70 -10.19
N SER A 42 -16.11 -6.56 -10.04
CA SER A 42 -15.18 -6.35 -11.15
C SER A 42 -15.12 -7.61 -12.01
N GLU A 43 -15.12 -7.43 -13.33
CA GLU A 43 -15.08 -8.53 -14.30
C GLU A 43 -13.71 -9.23 -14.33
N ASP A 44 -12.64 -8.48 -14.07
CA ASP A 44 -11.26 -8.94 -14.14
C ASP A 44 -10.33 -8.11 -13.22
N PRO A 45 -9.09 -8.58 -12.98
CA PRO A 45 -8.13 -7.88 -12.12
C PRO A 45 -7.75 -6.46 -12.58
N GLU A 46 -7.65 -6.20 -13.89
CA GLU A 46 -7.27 -4.86 -14.41
C GLU A 46 -8.37 -3.84 -14.13
N ARG A 47 -9.62 -4.27 -14.29
CA ARG A 47 -10.79 -3.46 -13.97
C ARG A 47 -10.86 -3.15 -12.48
N ALA A 48 -10.60 -4.15 -11.63
CA ALA A 48 -10.51 -3.96 -10.19
C ALA A 48 -9.41 -2.97 -9.80
N VAL A 49 -8.21 -3.05 -10.41
CA VAL A 49 -7.12 -2.09 -10.19
C VAL A 49 -7.60 -0.67 -10.50
N SER A 50 -8.21 -0.48 -11.66
CA SER A 50 -8.70 0.84 -12.11
C SER A 50 -9.75 1.42 -11.15
N GLU A 51 -10.70 0.60 -10.69
CA GLU A 51 -11.72 1.02 -9.71
C GLU A 51 -11.12 1.31 -8.33
N LEU A 52 -10.16 0.52 -7.86
CA LEU A 52 -9.49 0.73 -6.56
C LEU A 52 -8.65 2.00 -6.55
N ARG A 53 -7.99 2.34 -7.67
CA ARG A 53 -7.28 3.63 -7.82
C ARG A 53 -8.22 4.80 -7.58
N GLN A 54 -9.42 4.77 -8.16
CA GLN A 54 -10.42 5.82 -7.98
C GLN A 54 -11.01 5.81 -6.57
N LEU A 55 -11.34 4.63 -6.02
CA LEU A 55 -11.95 4.49 -4.70
C LEU A 55 -11.04 5.03 -3.58
N LEU A 56 -9.75 4.73 -3.68
CA LEU A 56 -8.77 5.00 -2.62
C LEU A 56 -7.85 6.19 -2.95
N SER A 57 -7.99 6.81 -4.13
CA SER A 57 -7.12 7.88 -4.63
C SER A 57 -5.63 7.50 -4.58
N ILE A 58 -5.32 6.31 -5.12
CA ILE A 58 -3.97 5.74 -5.14
C ILE A 58 -3.51 5.46 -6.57
N GLU A 59 -2.20 5.31 -6.72
CA GLU A 59 -1.59 4.92 -7.99
C GLU A 59 -1.74 3.42 -8.29
N GLU A 60 -1.35 3.03 -9.50
CA GLU A 60 -1.53 1.68 -10.03
C GLU A 60 -0.80 0.60 -9.24
N ILE A 61 0.45 0.84 -8.84
CA ILE A 61 1.26 -0.17 -8.13
C ILE A 61 0.63 -0.57 -6.78
N PRO A 62 0.26 0.38 -5.89
CA PRO A 62 -0.45 0.03 -4.66
C PRO A 62 -1.84 -0.58 -4.92
N ALA A 63 -2.56 -0.13 -5.96
CA ALA A 63 -3.86 -0.71 -6.31
C ALA A 63 -3.74 -2.18 -6.74
N ARG A 64 -2.73 -2.51 -7.56
CA ARG A 64 -2.39 -3.89 -7.92
C ARG A 64 -2.08 -4.72 -6.67
N ALA A 65 -1.26 -4.18 -5.77
CA ALA A 65 -0.92 -4.87 -4.53
C ALA A 65 -2.15 -5.19 -3.67
N ILE A 66 -3.19 -4.34 -3.70
CA ILE A 66 -4.47 -4.60 -3.01
C ILE A 66 -5.23 -5.76 -3.65
N VAL A 67 -5.28 -5.84 -4.98
CA VAL A 67 -5.92 -6.97 -5.68
C VAL A 67 -5.24 -8.30 -5.32
N ASP A 68 -3.92 -8.29 -5.13
CA ASP A 68 -3.14 -9.46 -4.75
C ASP A 68 -3.17 -9.77 -3.23
N LEU A 69 -3.92 -9.00 -2.43
CA LEU A 69 -3.99 -9.22 -0.98
C LEU A 69 -4.73 -10.51 -0.63
N GLN A 70 -4.22 -11.16 0.42
CA GLN A 70 -4.86 -12.31 1.03
C GLN A 70 -5.80 -11.89 2.15
N LEU A 71 -6.99 -12.50 2.23
CA LEU A 71 -8.06 -12.15 3.19
C LEU A 71 -7.58 -12.04 4.65
N ARG A 72 -6.56 -12.81 5.06
CA ARG A 72 -5.98 -12.72 6.42
C ARG A 72 -5.50 -11.31 6.79
N ARG A 73 -5.08 -10.49 5.80
CA ARG A 73 -4.59 -9.12 6.02
C ARG A 73 -5.68 -8.17 6.53
N PHE A 74 -6.95 -8.53 6.38
CA PHE A 74 -8.08 -7.74 6.88
C PHE A 74 -8.40 -8.01 8.36
N THR A 75 -7.73 -8.96 9.01
CA THR A 75 -7.89 -9.20 10.45
C THR A 75 -7.33 -8.03 11.27
N SER A 76 -7.89 -7.76 12.45
CA SER A 76 -7.43 -6.65 13.30
C SER A 76 -5.94 -6.70 13.61
N GLY A 77 -5.40 -7.88 13.93
CA GLY A 77 -3.98 -8.06 14.24
C GLY A 77 -3.07 -7.79 13.04
N GLU A 78 -3.44 -8.23 11.83
CA GLU A 78 -2.64 -7.95 10.62
C GLU A 78 -2.70 -6.48 10.22
N ARG A 79 -3.85 -5.82 10.39
CA ARG A 79 -3.97 -4.37 10.17
C ARG A 79 -3.10 -3.57 11.13
N GLN A 80 -3.07 -3.98 12.41
CA GLN A 80 -2.20 -3.34 13.39
C GLN A 80 -0.73 -3.45 12.99
N LYS A 81 -0.27 -4.63 12.56
CA LYS A 81 1.11 -4.80 12.07
C LYS A 81 1.46 -3.87 10.91
N LEU A 82 0.53 -3.64 9.97
CA LEU A 82 0.75 -2.69 8.87
C LEU A 82 0.91 -1.25 9.40
N ALA A 83 0.07 -0.86 10.36
CA ALA A 83 0.17 0.45 11.00
C ALA A 83 1.48 0.62 11.79
N ASP A 84 1.92 -0.41 12.50
CA ASP A 84 3.18 -0.42 13.26
C ASP A 84 4.38 -0.29 12.30
N MET A 85 4.41 -1.07 11.21
CA MET A 85 5.45 -0.97 10.17
C MET A 85 5.50 0.42 9.52
N ARG A 86 4.34 1.04 9.31
CA ARG A 86 4.24 2.41 8.78
C ARG A 86 4.83 3.42 9.77
N ALA A 87 4.50 3.29 11.05
CA ALA A 87 4.99 4.19 12.09
C ALA A 87 6.51 4.07 12.27
N GLU A 88 7.04 2.84 12.25
CA GLU A 88 8.49 2.57 12.27
C GLU A 88 9.18 3.26 11.08
N LEU A 89 8.67 3.05 9.86
CA LEU A 89 9.26 3.64 8.65
C LEU A 89 9.24 5.18 8.65
N LEU A 90 8.18 5.80 9.16
CA LEU A 90 8.12 7.25 9.31
C LEU A 90 9.20 7.77 10.27
N SER A 91 9.43 7.07 11.38
CA SER A 91 10.48 7.44 12.33
C SER A 91 11.90 7.34 11.75
N GLU A 92 12.09 6.58 10.66
CA GLU A 92 13.38 6.51 9.97
C GLU A 92 13.53 7.53 8.82
N LEU A 93 12.46 8.25 8.50
CA LEU A 93 12.42 9.29 7.46
C LEU A 93 12.49 10.71 8.04
N ASP A 94 12.11 10.89 9.31
CA ASP A 94 12.32 12.11 10.12
C ASP A 94 13.80 12.30 10.49
#